data_AF-A0A8H6DM21-F1
#
_entry.id   AF-A0A8H6DM21-F1
#
_cell.length_a   1.000
_cell.length_b   1.000
_cell.length_c   1.000
_cell.angle_alpha   90.00
_cell.angle_beta   90.00
_cell.angle_gamma   90.00
#
_symmetry.space_group_name_H-M   'P 1'
#
loop_
_entity.id
_entity.type
_entity.pdbx_description
1 polymer ?
#
loop_
_entity_poly.entity_id
_entity_poly.type
_entity_poly.pdbx_seq_one_letter_code
_entity_poly.pdbx_strand_id
1 'polypeptide(L)'
;MLPQGLDVSFREGWVLSRIQPNLDSENGALQPTQISDRMTSCEINATRTYRLDESLALFNYLNKTMSVESAARAVTAGCPDTYPEDFSQDGARRIREVWGLLAAVLLRFEDDCDMIVDLLVAIQTLPSINSSPWWVDAEDKRSLCQLPYFDNVWQNCYESLRCDCHSGKDGGFSDDEKFYRRAGTTEAKMYLRGIPGITEFWAYKTINLICVQYDGSQFVLHEIHGWLQTAGPRLAETLDSNKIKSFERAVRGRPNKRYEISATMFEHWQHWKKSFLEVSFDEQLLSSEGRGLARECHDIMKAQNIKLPLFL
;
A
#
# COMPACT_ATOMS: atom_id res chain seq x y z
N MET A 1 -22.15 -39.20 6.73
CA MET A 1 -23.02 -38.01 6.59
C MET A 1 -22.24 -36.82 7.12
N LEU A 2 -22.18 -35.74 6.32
CA LEU A 2 -21.42 -34.47 6.43
C LEU A 2 -21.57 -33.72 7.79
N PRO A 3 -20.80 -32.64 8.13
CA PRO A 3 -19.99 -31.79 7.23
C PRO A 3 -18.58 -31.31 7.70
N GLN A 4 -17.79 -30.94 6.68
CA GLN A 4 -16.88 -29.79 6.50
C GLN A 4 -16.43 -28.96 7.73
N GLY A 5 -15.11 -28.77 7.86
CA GLY A 5 -14.49 -27.84 8.80
C GLY A 5 -12.96 -27.96 8.84
N LEU A 6 -12.29 -27.78 7.69
CA LEU A 6 -10.82 -27.75 7.61
C LEU A 6 -10.41 -26.52 6.78
N ASP A 7 -10.67 -25.33 7.31
CA ASP A 7 -10.10 -24.09 6.77
C ASP A 7 -9.71 -23.10 7.88
N VAL A 8 -9.37 -23.63 9.06
CA VAL A 8 -8.99 -22.83 10.25
C VAL A 8 -7.49 -22.95 10.58
N SER A 9 -6.78 -23.97 10.08
CA SER A 9 -5.43 -24.28 10.57
C SER A 9 -4.26 -23.54 9.90
N PHE A 10 -4.49 -22.71 8.87
CA PHE A 10 -3.40 -21.93 8.23
C PHE A 10 -3.23 -20.53 8.83
N ARG A 11 -4.32 -19.89 9.28
CA ARG A 11 -4.27 -18.59 10.01
C ARG A 11 -3.60 -18.74 11.38
N GLU A 12 -3.83 -19.86 12.08
CA GLU A 12 -3.32 -20.12 13.43
C GLU A 12 -1.81 -20.40 13.47
N GLY A 13 -1.26 -21.10 12.47
CA GLY A 13 0.16 -21.49 12.45
C GLY A 13 1.13 -20.39 11.99
N TRP A 14 0.67 -19.42 11.19
CA TRP A 14 1.58 -18.47 10.54
C TRP A 14 1.91 -17.25 11.41
N VAL A 15 0.94 -16.74 12.18
CA VAL A 15 1.19 -15.64 13.13
C VAL A 15 2.09 -16.12 14.27
N LEU A 16 1.92 -17.35 14.76
CA LEU A 16 2.70 -17.90 15.87
C LEU A 16 4.11 -18.39 15.46
N SER A 17 4.30 -18.94 14.26
CA SER A 17 5.61 -19.46 13.81
C SER A 17 6.68 -18.38 13.56
N ARG A 18 6.29 -17.09 13.50
CA ARG A 18 7.23 -15.96 13.45
C ARG A 18 7.45 -15.24 14.78
N ILE A 19 6.79 -15.67 15.85
CA ILE A 19 6.89 -15.05 17.17
C ILE A 19 8.00 -15.68 18.04
N GLN A 20 8.53 -16.86 17.68
CA GLN A 20 9.74 -17.44 18.29
C GLN A 20 10.56 -18.24 17.27
N PRO A 21 11.79 -17.83 16.91
CA PRO A 21 12.59 -18.56 15.92
C PRO A 21 13.32 -19.80 16.48
N ASN A 22 13.14 -20.16 17.76
CA ASN A 22 13.94 -21.20 18.42
C ASN A 22 13.09 -22.30 19.07
N LEU A 23 12.30 -23.04 18.29
CA LEU A 23 11.79 -24.33 18.75
C LEU A 23 12.22 -25.55 17.93
N ASP A 24 12.95 -25.36 16.81
CA ASP A 24 13.51 -26.48 16.03
C ASP A 24 15.04 -26.43 15.92
N SER A 25 15.73 -25.87 16.92
CA SER A 25 17.19 -26.01 17.04
C SER A 25 17.55 -27.33 17.74
N GLU A 26 17.40 -28.45 17.04
CA GLU A 26 18.28 -29.59 17.27
C GLU A 26 19.27 -29.72 16.12
N ASN A 27 20.54 -29.44 16.46
CA ASN A 27 21.78 -29.76 15.76
C ASN A 27 22.25 -28.83 14.63
N GLY A 28 23.39 -28.18 14.89
CA GLY A 28 24.37 -27.85 13.84
C GLY A 28 24.90 -26.42 13.90
N ALA A 29 25.93 -26.21 14.72
CA ALA A 29 26.72 -24.99 14.74
C ALA A 29 27.34 -24.70 13.36
N LEU A 30 27.19 -23.47 12.86
CA LEU A 30 28.06 -22.88 11.83
C LEU A 30 28.30 -21.40 12.17
N GLN A 31 29.58 -21.03 12.22
CA GLN A 31 30.09 -19.73 12.62
C GLN A 31 29.78 -18.61 11.60
N PRO A 32 29.74 -17.33 12.04
CA PRO A 32 29.41 -16.21 11.19
C PRO A 32 30.57 -15.88 10.26
N THR A 33 30.36 -16.05 8.95
CA THR A 33 31.30 -15.57 7.93
C THR A 33 30.85 -14.20 7.43
N GLN A 34 31.85 -13.37 7.14
CA GLN A 34 31.83 -11.93 6.90
C GLN A 34 30.63 -11.37 6.11
N ILE A 35 30.04 -10.32 6.69
CA ILE A 35 28.99 -9.47 6.14
C ILE A 35 29.55 -8.75 4.90
N SER A 36 28.92 -8.99 3.75
CA SER A 36 29.15 -8.25 2.50
C SER A 36 28.19 -7.06 2.42
N ASP A 37 28.73 -5.90 2.08
CA ASP A 37 28.15 -4.55 2.14
C ASP A 37 27.04 -4.21 1.12
N ARG A 38 26.11 -5.14 0.87
CA ARG A 38 24.89 -4.84 0.08
C ARG A 38 23.67 -5.53 0.65
N MET A 39 23.14 -5.00 1.76
CA MET A 39 21.75 -5.27 2.14
C MET A 39 20.83 -4.73 1.04
N THR A 40 20.15 -5.63 0.34
CA THR A 40 19.04 -5.27 -0.55
C THR A 40 17.82 -4.90 0.30
N SER A 41 16.90 -4.05 -0.19
CA SER A 41 15.71 -3.63 0.58
C SER A 41 14.84 -4.81 1.05
N CYS A 42 14.99 -5.96 0.39
CA CYS A 42 14.24 -7.18 0.64
C CYS A 42 14.80 -7.97 1.87
N GLU A 43 16.08 -7.83 2.23
CA GLU A 43 16.65 -8.43 3.46
C GLU A 43 16.14 -7.77 4.76
N ILE A 44 15.59 -6.55 4.68
CA ILE A 44 15.11 -5.78 5.83
C ILE A 44 13.81 -6.36 6.42
N ASN A 45 13.05 -7.16 5.67
CA ASN A 45 11.74 -7.67 6.08
C ASN A 45 11.73 -9.16 6.48
N ALA A 46 12.82 -9.90 6.25
CA ALA A 46 12.90 -11.32 6.62
C ALA A 46 13.13 -11.54 8.14
N THR A 47 13.60 -10.53 8.87
CA THR A 47 14.05 -10.64 10.27
C THR A 47 13.28 -9.76 11.27
N ARG A 48 12.15 -9.16 10.89
CA ARG A 48 11.34 -8.37 11.82
C ARG A 48 10.55 -9.29 12.75
N THR A 49 10.94 -9.28 14.03
CA THR A 49 10.19 -9.92 15.11
C THR A 49 9.17 -8.91 15.64
N TYR A 50 7.90 -9.12 15.33
CA TYR A 50 6.80 -8.35 15.93
C TYR A 50 6.59 -8.83 17.36
N ARG A 51 6.21 -7.94 18.28
CA ARG A 51 5.93 -8.38 19.64
C ARG A 51 4.65 -9.22 19.67
N LEU A 52 4.67 -10.22 20.56
CA LEU A 52 3.59 -11.19 20.73
C LEU A 52 2.28 -10.52 21.13
N ASP A 53 2.33 -9.52 22.01
CA ASP A 53 1.16 -8.77 22.51
C ASP A 53 0.40 -8.04 21.39
N GLU A 54 1.12 -7.33 20.52
CA GLU A 54 0.53 -6.62 19.37
C GLU A 54 -0.07 -7.59 18.36
N SER A 55 0.66 -8.67 18.08
CA SER A 55 0.23 -9.71 17.15
C SER A 55 -1.02 -10.42 17.66
N LEU A 56 -1.10 -10.69 18.96
CA LEU A 56 -2.27 -11.27 19.61
C LEU A 56 -3.46 -10.30 19.62
N ALA A 57 -3.24 -9.02 19.90
CA ALA A 57 -4.30 -8.02 19.83
C ALA A 57 -4.88 -7.90 18.42
N LEU A 58 -4.01 -7.86 17.41
CA LEU A 58 -4.41 -7.86 16.01
C LEU A 58 -5.17 -9.14 15.63
N PHE A 59 -4.68 -10.30 16.03
CA PHE A 59 -5.34 -11.59 15.81
C PHE A 59 -6.74 -11.64 16.42
N ASN A 60 -6.88 -11.23 17.68
CA ASN A 60 -8.17 -11.18 18.36
C ASN A 60 -9.15 -10.22 17.67
N TYR A 61 -8.65 -9.07 17.21
CA TYR A 61 -9.44 -8.14 16.43
C TYR A 61 -9.92 -8.75 15.11
N LEU A 62 -9.01 -9.34 14.32
CA LEU A 62 -9.35 -9.99 13.05
C LEU A 62 -10.34 -11.15 13.21
N ASN A 63 -10.31 -11.85 14.34
CA ASN A 63 -11.28 -12.89 14.70
C ASN A 63 -12.56 -12.34 15.35
N LYS A 64 -12.74 -11.02 15.40
CA LYS A 64 -13.91 -10.34 15.97
C LYS A 64 -14.13 -10.64 17.46
N THR A 65 -13.08 -11.04 18.18
CA THR A 65 -13.10 -11.26 19.64
C THR A 65 -12.67 -10.01 20.43
N MET A 66 -12.22 -8.97 19.73
CA MET A 66 -11.83 -7.68 20.30
C MET A 66 -12.45 -6.54 19.49
N SER A 67 -12.89 -5.46 20.16
CA SER A 67 -13.39 -4.26 19.46
C SER A 67 -12.24 -3.49 18.79
N VAL A 68 -12.56 -2.70 17.76
CA VAL A 68 -11.56 -1.91 17.03
C VAL A 68 -10.84 -0.90 17.92
N GLU A 69 -11.52 -0.29 18.89
CA GLU A 69 -10.93 0.68 19.82
C GLU A 69 -10.02 0.01 20.84
N SER A 70 -10.40 -1.19 21.29
CA SER A 70 -9.58 -1.98 22.21
C SER A 70 -8.33 -2.51 21.50
N ALA A 71 -8.48 -2.93 20.24
CA ALA A 71 -7.38 -3.34 19.39
C ALA A 71 -6.43 -2.18 19.08
N ALA A 72 -6.95 -1.00 18.75
CA ALA A 72 -6.15 0.19 18.53
C ALA A 72 -5.27 0.49 19.74
N ARG A 73 -5.85 0.55 20.94
CA ARG A 73 -5.11 0.76 22.19
C ARG A 73 -4.07 -0.32 22.46
N ALA A 74 -4.43 -1.59 22.24
CA ALA A 74 -3.55 -2.72 22.55
C ALA A 74 -2.38 -2.84 21.56
N VAL A 75 -2.63 -2.65 20.26
CA VAL A 75 -1.60 -2.69 19.21
C VAL A 75 -0.62 -1.52 19.35
N THR A 76 -1.09 -0.35 19.79
CA THR A 76 -0.21 0.82 19.96
C THR A 76 0.31 1.02 21.38
N ALA A 77 0.03 0.12 22.33
CA ALA A 77 0.34 0.31 23.76
C ALA A 77 1.83 0.54 24.05
N GLY A 78 2.72 0.02 23.20
CA GLY A 78 4.16 0.19 23.32
C GLY A 78 4.73 1.37 22.52
N CYS A 79 3.91 2.10 21.75
CA CYS A 79 4.37 3.24 20.96
C CYS A 79 4.45 4.51 21.82
N PRO A 80 5.44 5.38 21.58
CA PRO A 80 5.41 6.72 22.15
C PRO A 80 4.26 7.54 21.54
N ASP A 81 3.67 8.45 22.33
CA ASP A 81 2.57 9.32 21.89
C ASP A 81 2.97 10.28 20.76
N THR A 82 4.25 10.68 20.75
CA THR A 82 4.86 11.55 19.75
C THR A 82 6.06 10.85 19.11
N TYR A 83 6.18 10.97 17.80
CA TYR A 83 7.32 10.49 17.05
C TYR A 83 8.59 11.23 17.51
N PRO A 84 9.64 10.52 17.96
CA PRO A 84 10.80 11.15 18.59
C PRO A 84 11.62 11.98 17.59
N GLU A 85 12.16 13.12 18.05
CA GLU A 85 13.00 14.03 17.25
C GLU A 85 14.36 13.41 16.93
N ASP A 86 14.94 12.70 17.89
CA ASP A 86 16.19 11.98 17.71
C ASP A 86 15.91 10.56 17.21
N PHE A 87 16.58 10.20 16.12
CA PHE A 87 16.61 8.83 15.57
C PHE A 87 17.27 7.81 16.52
N SER A 88 17.36 8.06 17.82
CA SER A 88 17.83 7.17 18.89
C SER A 88 16.85 6.01 19.16
N GLN A 89 16.62 5.29 18.07
CA GLN A 89 16.48 3.86 17.84
C GLN A 89 15.37 3.05 18.50
N ASP A 90 14.70 3.46 19.57
CA ASP A 90 13.66 2.60 20.16
C ASP A 90 12.23 3.04 19.82
N GLY A 91 11.83 4.28 20.16
CA GLY A 91 10.46 4.77 19.92
C GLY A 91 10.08 4.85 18.43
N ALA A 92 10.96 5.39 17.59
CA ALA A 92 10.74 5.45 16.15
C ALA A 92 10.79 4.06 15.50
N ARG A 93 11.64 3.15 16.00
CA ARG A 93 11.65 1.75 15.57
C ARG A 93 10.32 1.09 15.87
N ARG A 94 9.81 1.31 17.08
CA ARG A 94 8.57 0.72 17.54
C ARG A 94 7.36 1.11 16.70
N ILE A 95 7.22 2.39 16.38
CA ILE A 95 6.19 2.89 15.47
C ILE A 95 6.30 2.21 14.09
N ARG A 96 7.52 2.10 13.54
CA ARG A 96 7.75 1.42 12.24
C ARG A 96 7.44 -0.07 12.27
N GLU A 97 7.66 -0.75 13.39
CA GLU A 97 7.31 -2.17 13.56
C GLU A 97 5.80 -2.37 13.52
N VAL A 98 5.04 -1.55 14.25
CA VAL A 98 3.57 -1.59 14.23
C VAL A 98 3.03 -1.27 12.85
N TRP A 99 3.49 -0.19 12.21
CA TRP A 99 3.11 0.13 10.83
C TRP A 99 3.49 -0.99 9.86
N GLY A 100 4.66 -1.60 10.04
CA GLY A 100 5.11 -2.70 9.21
C GLY A 100 4.24 -3.95 9.36
N LEU A 101 3.75 -4.23 10.57
CA LEU A 101 2.80 -5.31 10.82
C LEU A 101 1.49 -5.05 10.08
N LEU A 102 0.90 -3.87 10.29
CA LEU A 102 -0.39 -3.51 9.68
C LEU A 102 -0.30 -3.45 8.15
N ALA A 103 0.76 -2.85 7.59
CA ALA A 103 1.00 -2.81 6.15
C ALA A 103 1.21 -4.20 5.55
N ALA A 104 1.95 -5.10 6.23
CA ALA A 104 2.13 -6.47 5.77
C ALA A 104 0.81 -7.25 5.75
N VAL A 105 -0.04 -7.07 6.77
CA VAL A 105 -1.35 -7.73 6.83
C VAL A 105 -2.26 -7.21 5.71
N LEU A 106 -2.33 -5.89 5.51
CA LEU A 106 -3.08 -5.24 4.43
C LEU A 106 -2.70 -5.76 3.03
N LEU A 107 -1.41 -6.01 2.78
CA LEU A 107 -0.91 -6.51 1.49
C LEU A 107 -1.08 -8.03 1.33
N ARG A 108 -1.31 -8.79 2.41
CA ARG A 108 -1.37 -10.26 2.39
C ARG A 108 -2.77 -10.82 2.51
N PHE A 109 -3.67 -10.14 3.21
CA PHE A 109 -5.01 -10.65 3.54
C PHE A 109 -6.10 -9.71 3.01
N GLU A 110 -6.67 -10.09 1.88
CA GLU A 110 -7.72 -9.30 1.21
C GLU A 110 -8.99 -9.19 2.05
N ASP A 111 -9.42 -10.30 2.66
CA ASP A 111 -10.66 -10.38 3.45
C ASP A 111 -10.62 -9.50 4.72
N ASP A 112 -9.42 -9.24 5.23
CA ASP A 112 -9.21 -8.46 6.46
C ASP A 112 -8.96 -6.97 6.17
N CYS A 113 -8.89 -6.56 4.89
CA CYS A 113 -8.51 -5.22 4.47
C CYS A 113 -9.35 -4.13 5.15
N ASP A 114 -10.69 -4.24 5.10
CA ASP A 114 -11.59 -3.23 5.69
C ASP A 114 -11.39 -3.14 7.21
N MET A 115 -11.22 -4.28 7.88
CA MET A 115 -10.99 -4.31 9.33
C MET A 115 -9.68 -3.60 9.68
N ILE A 116 -8.60 -3.82 8.94
CA ILE A 116 -7.33 -3.15 9.21
C ILE A 116 -7.39 -1.66 8.88
N VAL A 117 -8.08 -1.26 7.81
CA VAL A 117 -8.30 0.18 7.54
C VAL A 117 -9.12 0.82 8.66
N ASP A 118 -10.17 0.15 9.16
CA ASP A 118 -10.93 0.63 10.32
C ASP A 118 -10.07 0.72 11.60
N LEU A 119 -9.12 -0.21 11.78
CA LEU A 119 -8.14 -0.16 12.87
C LEU A 119 -7.21 1.05 12.75
N LEU A 120 -6.70 1.36 11.55
CA LEU A 120 -5.90 2.56 11.30
C LEU A 120 -6.71 3.82 11.64
N VAL A 121 -7.97 3.90 11.21
CA VAL A 121 -8.88 5.00 11.56
C VAL A 121 -9.08 5.10 13.07
N ALA A 122 -9.28 3.98 13.76
CA ALA A 122 -9.44 3.98 15.22
C ALA A 122 -8.18 4.47 15.94
N ILE A 123 -6.98 4.14 15.44
CA ILE A 123 -5.71 4.67 15.97
C ILE A 123 -5.66 6.20 15.84
N GLN A 124 -6.18 6.77 14.74
CA GLN A 124 -6.29 8.22 14.58
C GLN A 124 -7.22 8.91 15.60
N THR A 125 -8.11 8.16 16.25
CA THR A 125 -9.06 8.67 17.24
C THR A 125 -8.60 8.48 18.69
N LEU A 126 -7.43 7.88 18.93
CA LEU A 126 -6.91 7.70 20.27
C LEU A 126 -6.63 9.06 20.93
N PRO A 127 -6.98 9.26 22.22
CA PRO A 127 -6.71 10.52 22.89
C PRO A 127 -5.20 10.74 23.00
N SER A 128 -4.70 11.92 22.60
CA SER A 128 -3.34 12.33 22.93
C SER A 128 -3.25 12.52 24.45
N ILE A 129 -2.36 11.79 25.12
CA ILE A 129 -2.20 11.89 26.58
C ILE A 129 -1.65 13.28 26.98
N ASN A 130 -0.99 13.97 26.03
CA ASN A 130 -0.49 15.34 26.21
C ASN A 130 -1.48 16.38 25.65
N SER A 131 -2.43 16.79 26.49
CA SER A 131 -3.14 18.09 26.67
C SER A 131 -3.42 19.10 25.53
N SER A 132 -2.95 18.94 24.30
CA SER A 132 -3.42 19.73 23.15
C SER A 132 -4.55 18.97 22.46
N PRO A 133 -5.74 19.59 22.25
CA PRO A 133 -6.80 18.96 21.48
C PRO A 133 -6.28 18.55 20.10
N TRP A 134 -6.57 17.33 19.69
CA TRP A 134 -6.04 16.63 18.51
C TRP A 134 -6.26 17.33 17.14
N TRP A 135 -7.03 18.42 17.11
CA TRP A 135 -7.28 19.26 15.92
C TRP A 135 -6.50 20.58 15.90
N VAL A 136 -5.72 20.91 16.95
CA VAL A 136 -5.13 22.26 17.12
C VAL A 136 -3.79 22.40 16.41
N ASP A 137 -3.01 21.34 16.25
CA ASP A 137 -1.68 21.41 15.63
C ASP A 137 -1.59 20.51 14.39
N ALA A 138 -2.22 20.92 13.29
CA ALA A 138 -1.97 20.35 11.97
C ALA A 138 -0.50 20.53 11.50
N GLU A 139 0.29 21.32 12.24
CA GLU A 139 1.72 21.50 12.04
C GLU A 139 2.58 20.43 12.75
N ASP A 140 2.08 19.77 13.80
CA ASP A 140 2.83 18.73 14.50
C ASP A 140 2.59 17.35 13.87
N LYS A 141 3.26 17.12 12.73
CA LYS A 141 3.26 15.88 11.91
C LYS A 141 3.75 14.62 12.66
N ARG A 142 3.94 14.70 13.98
CA ARG A 142 4.58 13.69 14.81
C ARG A 142 3.63 12.99 15.77
N SER A 143 2.38 13.45 15.91
CA SER A 143 1.40 12.72 16.72
C SER A 143 1.13 11.32 16.15
N LEU A 144 1.04 10.29 16.99
CA LEU A 144 0.66 8.94 16.58
C LEU A 144 -0.65 8.90 15.78
N CYS A 145 -1.58 9.80 16.09
CA CYS A 145 -2.87 9.94 15.42
C CYS A 145 -2.76 10.44 13.96
N GLN A 146 -1.61 11.00 13.58
CA GLN A 146 -1.28 11.38 12.20
C GLN A 146 -0.63 10.23 11.42
N LEU A 147 -0.52 9.03 12.02
CA LEU A 147 0.14 7.85 11.45
C LEU A 147 1.52 8.21 10.87
N PRO A 148 2.45 8.75 11.68
CA PRO A 148 3.68 9.34 11.18
C PRO A 148 4.51 8.30 10.42
N TYR A 149 4.92 8.67 9.20
CA TYR A 149 5.69 7.84 8.27
C TYR A 149 4.99 6.54 7.83
N PHE A 150 3.69 6.37 8.08
CA PHE A 150 2.97 5.18 7.64
C PHE A 150 3.02 4.99 6.12
N ASP A 151 2.92 6.07 5.35
CA ASP A 151 3.11 6.08 3.89
C ASP A 151 4.46 5.51 3.45
N ASN A 152 5.54 5.89 4.12
CA ASN A 152 6.88 5.39 3.83
C ASN A 152 7.00 3.90 4.19
N VAL A 153 6.46 3.49 5.33
CA VAL A 153 6.46 2.08 5.75
C VAL A 153 5.62 1.24 4.80
N TRP A 154 4.45 1.73 4.38
CA TRP A 154 3.60 1.13 3.36
C TRP A 154 4.37 0.91 2.06
N GLN A 155 5.01 1.95 1.53
CA GLN A 155 5.79 1.83 0.28
C GLN A 155 6.93 0.82 0.42
N ASN A 156 7.65 0.82 1.55
CA ASN A 156 8.72 -0.15 1.79
C ASN A 156 8.20 -1.59 1.86
N CYS A 157 7.03 -1.80 2.47
CA CYS A 157 6.37 -3.10 2.51
C CYS A 157 5.88 -3.52 1.11
N TYR A 158 5.28 -2.60 0.35
CA TYR A 158 4.88 -2.83 -1.03
C TYR A 158 6.08 -3.26 -1.89
N GLU A 159 7.16 -2.47 -1.92
CA GLU A 159 8.34 -2.77 -2.73
C GLU A 159 9.01 -4.09 -2.32
N SER A 160 9.08 -4.36 -1.02
CA SER A 160 9.67 -5.61 -0.53
C SER A 160 8.84 -6.84 -0.84
N LEU A 161 7.50 -6.75 -0.83
CA LEU A 161 6.63 -7.88 -1.19
C LEU A 161 6.49 -8.04 -2.69
N ARG A 162 6.64 -6.93 -3.44
CA ARG A 162 6.75 -6.93 -4.89
C ARG A 162 8.09 -7.50 -5.36
N CYS A 163 9.15 -7.44 -4.56
CA CYS A 163 10.47 -7.97 -4.88
C CYS A 163 10.49 -9.51 -4.83
N ASP A 164 10.74 -10.18 -5.97
CA ASP A 164 10.74 -11.64 -6.08
C ASP A 164 12.07 -12.28 -5.64
N CYS A 165 12.99 -11.49 -5.06
CA CYS A 165 14.34 -11.95 -4.67
C CYS A 165 14.35 -13.11 -3.66
N HIS A 166 13.27 -13.32 -2.90
CA HIS A 166 13.14 -14.41 -1.93
C HIS A 166 12.75 -15.74 -2.57
N SER A 167 12.35 -15.73 -3.85
CA SER A 167 11.96 -16.93 -4.60
C SER A 167 13.15 -17.64 -5.28
N GLY A 168 14.38 -17.13 -5.08
CA GLY A 168 15.58 -17.65 -5.74
C GLY A 168 15.67 -17.30 -7.23
N LYS A 169 14.75 -16.48 -7.75
CA LYS A 169 14.82 -15.88 -9.08
C LYS A 169 15.62 -14.58 -9.03
N ASP A 170 16.43 -14.34 -10.05
CA ASP A 170 17.28 -13.16 -10.21
C ASP A 170 16.49 -11.86 -10.08
N GLY A 171 16.47 -11.23 -8.90
CA GLY A 171 16.17 -9.81 -8.66
C GLY A 171 14.91 -9.19 -9.30
N GLY A 172 13.96 -9.99 -9.76
CA GLY A 172 12.79 -9.54 -10.51
C GLY A 172 11.68 -8.97 -9.64
N PHE A 173 10.71 -8.30 -10.27
CA PHE A 173 9.44 -7.96 -9.64
C PHE A 173 8.47 -9.15 -9.75
N SER A 174 7.59 -9.27 -8.76
CA SER A 174 6.52 -10.25 -8.74
C SER A 174 5.56 -10.02 -9.90
N ASP A 175 5.16 -11.12 -10.53
CA ASP A 175 4.14 -11.19 -11.58
C ASP A 175 2.75 -11.51 -11.00
N ASP A 176 2.56 -11.39 -9.67
CA ASP A 176 1.28 -11.72 -9.02
C ASP A 176 0.24 -10.62 -9.25
N GLU A 177 -0.59 -10.78 -10.27
CA GLU A 177 -1.72 -9.90 -10.59
C GLU A 177 -2.69 -9.68 -9.41
N LYS A 178 -2.82 -10.64 -8.48
CA LYS A 178 -3.67 -10.49 -7.28
C LYS A 178 -3.03 -9.54 -6.28
N PHE A 179 -1.71 -9.58 -6.14
CA PHE A 179 -0.98 -8.64 -5.29
C PHE A 179 -1.22 -7.19 -5.74
N TYR A 180 -1.03 -6.87 -7.03
CA TYR A 180 -1.22 -5.51 -7.54
C TYR A 180 -2.67 -5.04 -7.41
N ARG A 181 -3.65 -5.90 -7.75
CA ARG A 181 -5.08 -5.58 -7.56
C ARG A 181 -5.40 -5.25 -6.11
N ARG A 182 -4.90 -6.06 -5.18
CA ARG A 182 -5.08 -5.86 -3.74
C ARG A 182 -4.43 -4.56 -3.29
N ALA A 183 -3.18 -4.30 -3.69
CA ALA A 183 -2.48 -3.08 -3.34
C ALA A 183 -3.29 -1.84 -3.76
N GLY A 184 -3.69 -1.75 -5.03
CA GLY A 184 -4.46 -0.61 -5.53
C GLY A 184 -5.83 -0.46 -4.86
N THR A 185 -6.51 -1.57 -4.57
CA THR A 185 -7.79 -1.57 -3.84
C THR A 185 -7.61 -1.08 -2.39
N THR A 186 -6.58 -1.56 -1.71
CA THR A 186 -6.27 -1.20 -0.33
C THR A 186 -5.86 0.27 -0.22
N GLU A 187 -5.01 0.77 -1.11
CA GLU A 187 -4.65 2.20 -1.14
C GLU A 187 -5.87 3.09 -1.40
N ALA A 188 -6.77 2.67 -2.30
CA ALA A 188 -8.01 3.37 -2.55
C ALA A 188 -8.93 3.41 -1.32
N LYS A 189 -9.06 2.30 -0.59
CA LYS A 189 -9.82 2.25 0.67
C LYS A 189 -9.20 3.17 1.73
N MET A 190 -7.88 3.17 1.86
CA MET A 190 -7.15 4.06 2.78
C MET A 190 -7.37 5.54 2.42
N TYR A 191 -7.31 5.88 1.13
CA TYR A 191 -7.63 7.23 0.65
C TYR A 191 -9.07 7.64 0.99
N LEU A 192 -10.06 6.78 0.71
CA LEU A 192 -11.47 7.07 1.01
C LEU A 192 -11.75 7.24 2.50
N ARG A 193 -10.96 6.59 3.37
CA ARG A 193 -11.06 6.73 4.83
C ARG A 193 -10.17 7.82 5.42
N GLY A 194 -9.44 8.56 4.59
CA GLY A 194 -8.64 9.70 5.03
C GLY A 194 -7.40 9.31 5.83
N ILE A 195 -6.80 8.15 5.54
CA ILE A 195 -5.51 7.76 6.10
C ILE A 195 -4.43 8.76 5.64
N PRO A 196 -3.70 9.44 6.56
CA PRO A 196 -2.68 10.42 6.21
C PRO A 196 -1.58 9.84 5.32
N GLY A 197 -1.08 10.66 4.40
CA GLY A 197 -0.02 10.27 3.45
C GLY A 197 -0.53 9.54 2.20
N ILE A 198 -1.67 8.85 2.27
CA ILE A 198 -2.32 8.21 1.10
C ILE A 198 -3.31 9.18 0.46
N THR A 199 -2.83 9.96 -0.52
CA THR A 199 -3.60 11.08 -1.12
C THR A 199 -4.07 10.78 -2.55
N GLU A 200 -4.96 11.60 -3.10
CA GLU A 200 -5.38 11.50 -4.50
C GLU A 200 -4.20 11.62 -5.48
N PHE A 201 -3.14 12.32 -5.08
CA PHE A 201 -1.93 12.45 -5.90
C PHE A 201 -1.17 11.14 -6.04
N TRP A 202 -1.30 10.24 -5.06
CA TRP A 202 -0.79 8.87 -5.16
C TRP A 202 -1.50 8.12 -6.28
N ALA A 203 -2.84 8.15 -6.29
CA ALA A 203 -3.64 7.54 -7.35
C ALA A 203 -3.31 8.12 -8.72
N TYR A 204 -3.14 9.44 -8.85
CA TYR A 204 -2.77 10.08 -10.11
C TYR A 204 -1.39 9.64 -10.62
N LYS A 205 -0.42 9.44 -9.73
CA LYS A 205 0.89 8.89 -10.09
C LYS A 205 0.75 7.46 -10.61
N THR A 206 0.00 6.61 -9.90
CA THR A 206 -0.26 5.22 -10.30
C THR A 206 -0.99 5.15 -11.65
N ILE A 207 -2.06 5.93 -11.84
CA ILE A 207 -2.79 6.02 -13.13
C ILE A 207 -1.86 6.45 -14.26
N ASN A 208 -0.98 7.43 -14.02
CA ASN A 208 -0.06 7.93 -15.04
C ASN A 208 0.95 6.89 -15.53
N LEU A 209 1.18 5.80 -14.80
CA LEU A 209 2.08 4.72 -15.24
C LEU A 209 1.63 4.10 -16.58
N ILE A 210 0.34 4.17 -16.94
CA ILE A 210 -0.15 3.75 -18.25
C ILE A 210 0.51 4.52 -19.42
N CYS A 211 0.96 5.75 -19.17
CA CYS A 211 1.63 6.59 -20.15
C CYS A 211 3.14 6.35 -20.24
N VAL A 212 3.71 5.52 -19.35
CA VAL A 212 5.15 5.25 -19.29
C VAL A 212 5.53 3.97 -20.05
N GLN A 213 4.56 3.06 -20.32
CA GLN A 213 4.69 1.89 -21.20
C GLN A 213 6.00 1.10 -20.98
N TYR A 214 6.19 0.54 -19.78
CA TYR A 214 7.40 -0.20 -19.38
C TYR A 214 7.13 -1.69 -19.16
N ASP A 215 8.18 -2.50 -19.06
CA ASP A 215 8.13 -3.93 -18.76
C ASP A 215 7.46 -4.17 -17.39
N GLY A 216 6.24 -4.70 -17.40
CA GLY A 216 5.38 -4.81 -16.21
C GLY A 216 4.09 -3.98 -16.27
N SER A 217 3.83 -3.28 -17.38
CA SER A 217 2.58 -2.53 -17.61
C SER A 217 1.31 -3.38 -17.44
N GLN A 218 1.39 -4.70 -17.72
CA GLN A 218 0.28 -5.63 -17.48
C GLN A 218 -0.11 -5.68 -15.99
N PHE A 219 0.86 -5.79 -15.08
CA PHE A 219 0.57 -5.93 -13.65
C PHE A 219 0.09 -4.63 -13.03
N VAL A 220 0.67 -3.50 -13.45
CA VAL A 220 0.26 -2.17 -13.00
C VAL A 220 -1.19 -1.87 -13.36
N LEU A 221 -1.71 -2.42 -14.47
CA LEU A 221 -3.12 -2.28 -14.81
C LEU A 221 -4.05 -2.84 -13.73
N HIS A 222 -3.65 -3.90 -13.02
CA HIS A 222 -4.45 -4.45 -11.91
C HIS A 222 -4.49 -3.49 -10.73
N GLU A 223 -3.38 -2.82 -10.43
CA GLU A 223 -3.31 -1.79 -9.39
C GLU A 223 -4.15 -0.56 -9.76
N ILE A 224 -3.98 -0.05 -10.99
CA ILE A 224 -4.77 1.09 -11.48
C ILE A 224 -6.26 0.75 -11.49
N HIS A 225 -6.63 -0.46 -11.91
CA HIS A 225 -8.01 -0.91 -11.89
C HIS A 225 -8.57 -0.92 -10.47
N GLY A 226 -7.83 -1.45 -9.48
CA GLY A 226 -8.24 -1.43 -8.07
C GLY A 226 -8.53 0.00 -7.55
N TRP A 227 -7.66 0.95 -7.92
CA TRP A 227 -7.86 2.37 -7.63
C TRP A 227 -9.11 2.96 -8.28
N LEU A 228 -9.26 2.77 -9.60
CA LEU A 228 -10.37 3.35 -10.36
C LEU A 228 -11.71 2.74 -9.97
N GLN A 229 -11.77 1.43 -9.76
CA GLN A 229 -12.99 0.72 -9.35
C GLN A 229 -13.45 1.17 -7.96
N THR A 230 -12.51 1.37 -7.02
CA THR A 230 -12.83 1.67 -5.62
C THR A 230 -13.03 3.15 -5.37
N ALA A 231 -12.10 4.01 -5.83
CA ALA A 231 -12.08 5.43 -5.52
C ALA A 231 -12.27 6.34 -6.76
N GLY A 232 -12.45 5.78 -7.96
CA GLY A 232 -12.61 6.54 -9.22
C GLY A 232 -13.63 7.68 -9.16
N PRO A 233 -14.86 7.47 -8.63
CA PRO A 233 -15.83 8.54 -8.47
C PRO A 233 -15.35 9.69 -7.58
N ARG A 234 -14.73 9.37 -6.43
CA ARG A 234 -14.21 10.37 -5.50
C ARG A 234 -13.01 11.14 -6.06
N LEU A 235 -12.12 10.44 -6.78
CA LEU A 235 -11.00 11.06 -7.49
C LEU A 235 -11.51 12.07 -8.52
N ALA A 236 -12.51 11.71 -9.32
CA ALA A 236 -13.08 12.63 -10.31
C ALA A 236 -13.83 13.81 -9.68
N GLU A 237 -14.56 13.59 -8.59
CA GLU A 237 -15.30 14.64 -7.86
C GLU A 237 -14.36 15.71 -7.27
N THR A 238 -13.24 15.27 -6.68
CA THR A 238 -12.26 16.11 -5.98
C THR A 238 -11.13 16.64 -6.87
N LEU A 239 -11.11 16.27 -8.15
CA LEU A 239 -10.12 16.74 -9.11
C LEU A 239 -10.26 18.25 -9.35
N ASP A 240 -9.27 19.02 -8.89
CA ASP A 240 -9.14 20.43 -9.24
C ASP A 240 -8.64 20.55 -10.69
N SER A 241 -9.58 20.82 -11.59
CA SER A 241 -9.37 20.78 -13.04
C SER A 241 -8.40 21.84 -13.55
N ASN A 242 -8.27 22.96 -12.84
CA ASN A 242 -7.36 24.05 -13.24
C ASN A 242 -5.95 23.88 -12.67
N LYS A 243 -5.76 22.99 -11.69
CA LYS A 243 -4.46 22.75 -11.06
C LYS A 243 -3.48 22.23 -12.10
N ILE A 244 -2.32 22.88 -12.21
CA ILE A 244 -1.24 22.42 -13.08
C ILE A 244 -0.38 21.42 -12.30
N LYS A 245 -0.10 20.28 -12.92
CA LYS A 245 0.79 19.25 -12.40
C LYS A 245 1.71 18.75 -13.49
N SER A 246 2.77 18.08 -13.06
CA SER A 246 3.80 17.55 -13.93
C SER A 246 3.90 16.05 -13.70
N PHE A 247 3.87 15.29 -14.80
CA PHE A 247 3.98 13.84 -14.78
C PHE A 247 4.90 13.36 -15.90
N GLU A 248 5.71 12.35 -15.61
CA GLU A 248 6.58 11.72 -16.60
C GLU A 248 5.76 10.89 -17.59
N ARG A 249 6.06 10.98 -18.89
CA ARG A 249 5.42 10.18 -19.95
C ARG A 249 6.44 9.67 -20.95
N ALA A 250 6.21 8.48 -21.50
CA ALA A 250 7.00 7.95 -22.59
C ALA A 250 6.65 8.62 -23.92
N VAL A 251 7.64 8.75 -24.79
CA VAL A 251 7.45 9.24 -26.15
C VAL A 251 6.93 8.09 -27.01
N ARG A 252 5.80 8.32 -27.70
CA ARG A 252 5.23 7.35 -28.64
C ARG A 252 6.29 6.91 -29.67
N GLY A 253 6.51 5.60 -29.79
CA GLY A 253 7.51 5.01 -30.69
C GLY A 253 8.97 5.13 -30.21
N ARG A 254 9.21 5.71 -29.02
CA ARG A 254 10.53 5.79 -28.38
C ARG A 254 10.37 5.54 -26.86
N PRO A 255 10.06 4.30 -26.43
CA PRO A 255 9.79 3.97 -25.03
C PRO A 255 10.97 4.30 -24.08
N ASN A 256 12.20 4.30 -24.59
CA ASN A 256 13.40 4.68 -23.83
C ASN A 256 13.56 6.19 -23.60
N LYS A 257 12.66 7.03 -24.13
CA LYS A 257 12.67 8.47 -23.91
C LYS A 257 11.44 8.89 -23.13
N ARG A 258 11.67 9.59 -22.02
CA ARG A 258 10.64 10.11 -21.15
C ARG A 258 10.77 11.62 -21.00
N TYR A 259 9.64 12.30 -20.91
CA TYR A 259 9.59 13.74 -20.65
C TYR A 259 8.60 14.02 -19.55
N GLU A 260 8.92 15.02 -18.73
CA GLU A 260 7.98 15.61 -17.80
C GLU A 260 7.01 16.52 -18.56
N ILE A 261 5.73 16.20 -18.51
CA ILE A 261 4.67 16.98 -19.14
C ILE A 261 3.92 17.74 -18.07
N SER A 262 3.96 19.06 -18.15
CA SER A 262 3.19 19.97 -17.29
C SER A 262 1.89 20.37 -17.99
N ALA A 263 0.75 19.99 -17.42
CA ALA A 263 -0.57 20.32 -17.96
C ALA A 263 -1.58 20.49 -16.82
N THR A 264 -2.79 20.93 -17.17
CA THR A 264 -3.90 20.95 -16.20
C THR A 264 -4.32 19.53 -15.83
N MET A 265 -4.84 19.33 -14.62
CA MET A 265 -5.35 18.02 -14.20
C MET A 265 -6.48 17.52 -15.11
N PHE A 266 -7.26 18.43 -15.70
CA PHE A 266 -8.23 18.07 -16.73
C PHE A 266 -7.57 17.43 -17.96
N GLU A 267 -6.52 18.05 -18.50
CA GLU A 267 -5.77 17.51 -19.65
C GLU A 267 -5.07 16.20 -19.29
N HIS A 268 -4.53 16.06 -18.08
CA HIS A 268 -3.98 14.80 -17.59
C HIS A 268 -5.05 13.69 -17.59
N TRP A 269 -6.24 13.96 -17.05
CA TRP A 269 -7.33 12.99 -17.01
C TRP A 269 -7.77 12.55 -18.41
N GLN A 270 -7.96 13.49 -19.34
CA GLN A 270 -8.32 13.15 -20.73
C GLN A 270 -7.21 12.35 -21.42
N HIS A 271 -5.95 12.68 -21.14
CA HIS A 271 -4.82 11.95 -21.69
C HIS A 271 -4.76 10.51 -21.16
N TRP A 272 -4.91 10.30 -19.86
CA TRP A 272 -4.94 8.95 -19.27
C TRP A 272 -6.07 8.11 -19.86
N LYS A 273 -7.29 8.68 -19.99
CA LYS A 273 -8.41 8.03 -20.68
C LYS A 273 -8.03 7.56 -22.08
N LYS A 274 -7.41 8.45 -22.87
CA LYS A 274 -6.96 8.11 -24.22
C LYS A 274 -5.89 7.01 -24.19
N SER A 275 -4.93 7.07 -23.29
CA SER A 275 -3.88 6.06 -23.16
C SER A 275 -4.45 4.68 -22.82
N PHE A 276 -5.42 4.56 -21.91
CA PHE A 276 -6.11 3.28 -21.67
C PHE A 276 -6.81 2.73 -22.90
N LEU A 277 -7.45 3.59 -23.70
CA LEU A 277 -8.06 3.16 -24.94
C LEU A 277 -7.02 2.68 -25.94
N GLU A 278 -5.93 3.42 -26.13
CA GLU A 278 -4.85 3.07 -27.07
C GLU A 278 -4.19 1.74 -26.70
N VAL A 279 -3.80 1.55 -25.43
CA VAL A 279 -3.16 0.30 -24.99
C VAL A 279 -4.13 -0.89 -24.98
N SER A 280 -5.45 -0.67 -24.87
CA SER A 280 -6.45 -1.75 -24.99
C SER A 280 -6.50 -2.42 -26.37
N PHE A 281 -5.84 -1.84 -27.38
CA PHE A 281 -5.67 -2.43 -28.70
C PHE A 281 -4.24 -2.92 -28.99
N ASP A 282 -3.31 -2.73 -28.05
CA ASP A 282 -1.89 -3.06 -28.25
C ASP A 282 -1.61 -4.52 -27.85
N GLU A 283 -1.53 -5.40 -28.85
CA GLU A 283 -1.25 -6.83 -28.70
C GLU A 283 0.21 -7.13 -28.38
N GLN A 284 1.12 -6.18 -28.62
CA GLN A 284 2.53 -6.34 -28.31
C GLN A 284 2.80 -5.99 -26.85
N LEU A 285 2.03 -5.06 -26.28
CA LEU A 285 2.20 -4.58 -24.93
C LEU A 285 1.40 -5.41 -23.90
N LEU A 286 0.18 -5.85 -24.23
CA LEU A 286 -0.74 -6.46 -23.27
C LEU A 286 -1.31 -7.80 -23.75
N SER A 287 -1.46 -8.73 -22.80
CA SER A 287 -2.24 -9.94 -22.98
C SER A 287 -3.71 -9.63 -23.31
N SER A 288 -4.47 -10.63 -23.77
CA SER A 288 -5.92 -10.45 -24.01
C SER A 288 -6.66 -9.99 -22.75
N GLU A 289 -6.28 -10.49 -21.58
CA GLU A 289 -6.84 -10.10 -20.29
C GLU A 289 -6.45 -8.65 -19.94
N GLY A 290 -5.16 -8.31 -20.06
CA GLY A 290 -4.68 -6.94 -19.82
C GLY A 290 -5.36 -5.92 -20.73
N ARG A 291 -5.61 -6.26 -22.00
CA ARG A 291 -6.37 -5.41 -22.93
C ARG A 291 -7.83 -5.22 -22.49
N GLY A 292 -8.47 -6.28 -21.99
CA GLY A 292 -9.81 -6.20 -21.40
C GLY A 292 -9.83 -5.24 -20.20
N LEU A 293 -8.88 -5.38 -19.29
CA LEU A 293 -8.76 -4.56 -18.10
C LEU A 293 -8.46 -3.08 -18.43
N ALA A 294 -7.61 -2.82 -19.43
CA ALA A 294 -7.37 -1.46 -19.91
C ALA A 294 -8.64 -0.80 -20.45
N ARG A 295 -9.50 -1.57 -21.14
CA ARG A 295 -10.81 -1.09 -21.61
C ARG A 295 -11.75 -0.78 -20.45
N GLU A 296 -11.80 -1.64 -19.43
CA GLU A 296 -12.58 -1.39 -18.21
C GLU A 296 -12.13 -0.12 -17.50
N CYS A 297 -10.81 0.10 -17.34
CA CYS A 297 -10.26 1.34 -16.80
C CYS A 297 -10.68 2.57 -17.61
N HIS A 298 -10.60 2.50 -18.95
CA HIS A 298 -11.10 3.55 -19.83
C HIS A 298 -12.59 3.84 -19.59
N ASP A 299 -13.42 2.80 -19.50
CA ASP A 299 -14.86 2.93 -19.35
C ASP A 299 -15.24 3.51 -17.98
N ILE A 300 -14.57 3.09 -16.90
CA ILE A 300 -14.72 3.69 -15.57
C ILE A 300 -14.39 5.18 -15.62
N MET A 301 -13.25 5.57 -16.18
CA MET A 301 -12.85 6.98 -16.27
C MET A 301 -13.74 7.79 -17.22
N LYS A 302 -14.31 7.17 -18.26
CA LYS A 302 -15.26 7.80 -19.18
C LYS A 302 -16.61 8.06 -18.52
N ALA A 303 -17.05 7.18 -17.64
CA ALA A 303 -18.28 7.35 -16.88
C ALA A 303 -18.20 8.49 -15.86
N GLN A 304 -17.00 8.91 -15.46
CA GLN A 304 -16.82 10.03 -14.51
C GLN A 304 -16.94 11.39 -15.19
N ASN A 305 -17.77 12.27 -14.61
CA ASN A 305 -17.89 13.66 -15.01
C ASN A 305 -16.90 14.53 -14.24
N ILE A 306 -15.73 14.80 -14.84
CA ILE A 306 -14.80 15.80 -14.29
C ILE A 306 -15.27 17.21 -14.65
N LYS A 307 -15.05 18.17 -13.74
CA LYS A 307 -15.41 19.58 -13.96
C LYS A 307 -14.62 20.12 -15.16
N LEU A 308 -15.27 20.95 -15.97
CA LEU A 308 -14.56 21.68 -17.04
C LEU A 308 -13.69 22.78 -16.40
N PRO A 309 -12.49 23.04 -16.96
CA PRO A 309 -11.69 24.18 -16.54
C PRO A 309 -12.47 25.48 -16.76
N LEU A 310 -12.27 26.45 -15.86
CA LEU A 310 -13.06 27.71 -15.84
C LEU A 310 -12.69 28.66 -16.98
N PHE A 311 -11.62 28.38 -17.70
CA PHE A 311 -11.10 29.17 -18.81
C PHE A 311 -10.97 28.27 -20.04
N LEU A 312 -12.10 28.05 -20.73
CA LEU A 312 -12.16 27.53 -22.10
C LEU A 312 -12.65 28.63 -23.03
#